data_AF-R4T1Q2-F1
#
_entry.id   AF-R4T1Q2-F1
#
_cell.length_a   1.000
_cell.length_b   1.000
_cell.length_c   1.000
_cell.angle_alpha   90.00
_cell.angle_beta   90.00
_cell.angle_gamma   90.00
#
_symmetry.space_group_name_H-M   'P 1'
#
loop_
_entity.id
_entity.type
_entity.pdbx_description
1 polymer ?
#
loop_
_entity_poly.entity_id
_entity_poly.type
_entity_poly.pdbx_seq_one_letter_code
_entity_poly.pdbx_strand_id
1 'polypeptide(L)'
;MLTMPVRHPHTRDAVWGYLSEITEALGVGLESCTVDVDNPVSAYVALDERLATHPERDVALLWDEVRGWAVAIETHSGEDLIVLRYLGGKSAMPRPAEVARFVKAVREDDHRVGQLTPPDFRAA
;
A
#
# COMPACT_ATOMS: atom_id res chain seq x y z
N MET A 1 0.45 -27.01 24.55
CA MET A 1 1.27 -25.82 24.27
C MET A 1 1.02 -25.43 22.83
N LEU A 2 0.38 -24.28 22.59
CA LEU A 2 0.22 -23.74 21.24
C LEU A 2 1.48 -22.92 20.93
N THR A 3 2.31 -23.38 20.00
CA THR A 3 3.42 -22.57 19.49
C THR A 3 2.80 -21.41 18.72
N MET A 4 2.83 -20.20 19.28
CA MET A 4 2.50 -18.99 18.53
C MET A 4 3.54 -18.84 17.41
N PRO A 5 3.15 -18.62 16.14
CA PRO A 5 4.11 -18.32 15.11
C PRO A 5 4.89 -17.07 15.51
N VAL A 6 6.22 -17.15 15.46
CA VAL A 6 7.10 -16.02 15.71
C VAL A 6 6.81 -14.98 14.64
N ARG A 7 6.12 -13.90 15.04
CA ARG A 7 6.03 -12.68 14.24
C ARG A 7 7.45 -12.17 14.03
N HIS A 8 7.86 -12.01 12.78
CA HIS A 8 9.05 -11.25 12.48
C HIS A 8 8.60 -9.79 12.35
N PRO A 9 8.79 -8.94 13.39
CA PRO A 9 8.53 -7.52 13.22
C PRO A 9 9.38 -7.04 12.05
N HIS A 10 8.75 -6.37 11.08
CA HIS A 10 9.51 -5.71 10.03
C HIS A 10 10.37 -4.63 10.72
N THR A 11 11.69 -4.76 10.63
CA THR A 11 12.57 -3.72 11.14
C THR A 11 12.36 -2.47 10.31
N ARG A 12 12.41 -1.29 10.95
CA ARG A 12 12.28 0.01 10.28
C ARG A 12 13.14 0.07 9.02
N ASP A 13 14.40 -0.35 9.10
CA ASP A 13 15.34 -0.32 7.98
C ASP A 13 14.92 -1.25 6.82
N ALA A 14 14.34 -2.42 7.11
CA ALA A 14 13.84 -3.32 6.07
C ALA A 14 12.63 -2.73 5.35
N VAL A 15 11.73 -2.05 6.07
CA VAL A 15 10.59 -1.36 5.47
C VAL A 15 11.06 -0.22 4.58
N TRP A 16 11.99 0.61 5.05
CA TRP A 16 12.55 1.70 4.24
C TRP A 16 13.30 1.19 3.01
N GLY A 17 14.03 0.07 3.12
CA GLY A 17 14.68 -0.57 1.97
C GLY A 17 13.66 -1.01 0.91
N TYR A 18 12.59 -1.68 1.34
CA TYR A 18 11.51 -2.08 0.44
C TYR A 18 10.77 -0.88 -0.16
N LEU A 19 10.51 0.16 0.62
CA LEU A 19 9.88 1.39 0.12
C LEU A 19 10.73 2.08 -0.93
N SER A 20 12.05 2.08 -0.79
CA SER A 20 12.95 2.62 -1.82
C SER A 20 12.76 1.92 -3.17
N GLU A 21 12.63 0.60 -3.20
CA GLU A 21 12.37 -0.15 -4.43
C GLU A 21 10.97 0.13 -4.99
N ILE A 22 9.99 0.33 -4.11
CA ILE A 22 8.61 0.67 -4.47
C ILE A 22 8.55 2.06 -5.12
N THR A 23 9.17 3.06 -4.50
CA THR A 23 9.18 4.43 -5.02
C THR A 23 9.92 4.51 -6.34
N GLU A 24 11.01 3.76 -6.51
CA GLU A 24 11.70 3.63 -7.80
C GLU A 24 10.79 3.02 -8.87
N ALA A 25 10.09 1.92 -8.55
CA ALA A 25 9.15 1.28 -9.48
C ALA A 25 7.94 2.17 -9.84
N LEU A 26 7.55 3.07 -8.94
CA LEU A 26 6.45 4.03 -9.13
C LEU A 26 6.91 5.34 -9.79
N GLY A 27 8.22 5.61 -9.83
CA GLY A 27 8.77 6.87 -10.32
C GLY A 27 8.52 8.07 -9.40
N VAL A 28 8.36 7.85 -8.10
CA VAL A 28 8.18 8.90 -7.07
C VAL A 28 9.41 8.97 -6.16
N GLY A 29 9.55 10.09 -5.43
CA GLY A 29 10.62 10.28 -4.45
C GLY A 29 10.36 9.50 -3.15
N LEU A 30 11.44 9.14 -2.44
CA LEU A 30 11.34 8.49 -1.13
C LEU A 30 10.78 9.44 -0.07
N GLU A 31 10.93 10.75 -0.28
CA GLU A 31 10.32 11.81 0.53
C GLU A 31 8.79 11.79 0.50
N SER A 32 8.17 11.11 -0.48
CA SER A 32 6.74 10.88 -0.54
C SER A 32 6.26 9.80 0.44
N CYS A 33 7.18 9.12 1.14
CA CYS A 33 6.85 8.06 2.08
C CYS A 33 6.79 8.55 3.54
N THR A 34 5.82 8.02 4.28
CA THR A 34 5.80 8.04 5.75
C THR A 34 5.67 6.61 6.27
N VAL A 35 6.40 6.28 7.34
CA VAL A 35 6.34 4.96 7.98
C VAL A 35 5.96 5.13 9.44
N ASP A 36 4.93 4.39 9.85
CA ASP A 36 4.59 4.17 11.25
C ASP A 36 5.09 2.78 11.67
N VAL A 37 5.93 2.74 12.70
CA VAL A 37 6.57 1.52 13.22
C VAL A 37 5.85 0.93 14.43
N ASP A 38 4.70 1.49 14.80
CA ASP A 38 3.79 0.85 15.74
C ASP A 38 3.27 -0.48 15.17
N ASN A 39 2.55 -1.28 15.97
CA ASN A 39 2.05 -2.59 15.55
C ASN A 39 0.56 -2.50 15.21
N PRO A 40 0.13 -2.70 13.94
CA PRO A 40 0.92 -3.11 12.76
C PRO A 40 1.82 -2.03 12.19
N VAL A 41 2.99 -2.42 11.67
CA VAL A 41 3.83 -1.51 10.90
C VAL A 41 3.07 -1.13 9.64
N SER A 42 3.05 0.16 9.33
CA SER A 42 2.33 0.70 8.18
C SER A 42 3.14 1.76 7.45
N ALA A 43 2.81 1.96 6.18
CA ALA A 43 3.42 2.97 5.35
C ALA A 43 2.36 3.67 4.49
N TYR A 44 2.62 4.94 4.23
CA TYR A 44 1.88 5.79 3.33
C TYR A 44 2.85 6.26 2.24
N VAL A 45 2.40 6.29 0.99
CA VAL A 45 3.14 6.86 -0.15
C VAL A 45 2.22 7.80 -0.92
N ALA A 46 2.55 9.09 -0.95
CA ALA A 46 1.84 10.04 -1.79
C ALA A 46 2.15 9.77 -3.27
N LEU A 47 1.12 9.81 -4.12
CA LEU A 47 1.26 9.70 -5.57
C LEU A 47 0.89 11.05 -6.20
N ASP A 48 1.77 11.62 -7.03
CA ASP A 48 1.58 12.94 -7.63
C ASP A 48 0.42 13.03 -8.63
N GLU A 49 -0.07 11.88 -9.10
CA GLU A 49 -0.93 11.78 -10.25
C GLU A 49 -2.36 11.40 -9.84
N ARG A 50 -3.37 12.05 -10.43
CA ARG A 50 -4.79 11.95 -10.06
C ARG A 50 -5.51 10.80 -10.76
N LEU A 51 -6.66 10.38 -10.23
CA LEU A 51 -7.56 9.42 -10.88
C LEU A 51 -8.63 10.16 -11.69
N ALA A 52 -8.96 9.69 -12.89
CA ALA A 52 -10.00 10.30 -13.72
C ALA A 52 -11.38 10.30 -13.06
N THR A 53 -11.67 9.28 -12.24
CA THR A 53 -12.90 9.14 -11.45
C THR A 53 -12.94 10.09 -10.25
N HIS A 54 -11.78 10.57 -9.78
CA HIS A 54 -11.63 11.46 -8.62
C HIS A 54 -10.60 12.57 -8.92
N PRO A 55 -10.87 13.47 -9.88
CA PRO A 55 -9.87 14.42 -10.39
C PRO A 55 -9.47 15.53 -9.40
N GLU A 56 -10.22 15.67 -8.31
CA GLU A 56 -10.02 16.68 -7.26
C GLU A 56 -9.52 16.05 -5.96
N ARG A 57 -9.01 14.82 -5.99
CA ARG A 57 -8.48 14.13 -4.82
C ARG A 57 -7.07 13.65 -5.09
N ASP A 58 -6.22 13.83 -4.09
CA ASP A 58 -4.90 13.25 -4.07
C ASP A 58 -5.01 11.74 -3.83
N VAL A 59 -4.06 11.01 -4.40
CA VAL A 59 -4.04 9.56 -4.40
C VAL A 59 -2.87 9.12 -3.55
N ALA A 60 -3.11 8.13 -2.70
CA ALA A 60 -2.10 7.55 -1.85
C ALA A 60 -2.06 6.04 -2.01
N LEU A 61 -0.87 5.49 -1.81
CA LEU A 61 -0.68 4.07 -1.58
C LEU A 61 -0.54 3.82 -0.09
N LEU A 62 -1.38 2.94 0.45
CA LEU A 62 -1.33 2.52 1.84
C LEU A 62 -0.77 1.11 1.91
N TRP A 63 0.07 0.85 2.90
CA TRP A 63 0.55 -0.47 3.24
C TRP A 63 0.42 -0.71 4.73
N ASP A 64 0.00 -1.91 5.11
CA ASP A 64 0.25 -2.42 6.45
C ASP A 64 0.58 -3.92 6.39
N GLU A 65 1.30 -4.42 7.39
CA GLU A 65 1.73 -5.82 7.44
C GLU A 65 0.58 -6.84 7.50
N VAL A 66 -0.67 -6.40 7.72
CA VAL A 66 -1.86 -7.26 7.79
C VAL A 66 -2.59 -7.31 6.46
N ARG A 67 -2.80 -6.15 5.83
CA ARG A 67 -3.64 -6.00 4.64
C ARG A 67 -2.83 -5.79 3.37
N GLY A 68 -1.52 -5.64 3.48
CA GLY A 68 -0.65 -5.34 2.35
C GLY A 68 -1.03 -4.01 1.70
N TRP A 69 -0.89 -3.93 0.38
CA TRP A 69 -1.04 -2.69 -0.37
C TRP A 69 -2.49 -2.37 -0.75
N ALA A 70 -2.84 -1.08 -0.66
CA ALA A 70 -4.10 -0.53 -1.13
C ALA A 70 -3.90 0.84 -1.81
N VAL A 71 -4.71 1.13 -2.83
CA VAL A 71 -4.87 2.50 -3.34
C VAL A 71 -6.01 3.17 -2.57
N ALA A 72 -5.75 4.38 -2.09
CA ALA A 72 -6.71 5.22 -1.43
C ALA A 72 -6.72 6.62 -2.06
N ILE A 73 -7.83 7.33 -1.86
CA ILE A 73 -7.93 8.76 -2.14
C ILE A 73 -8.04 9.51 -0.82
N GLU A 74 -7.39 10.66 -0.74
CA GLU A 74 -7.59 11.57 0.37
C GLU A 74 -8.98 12.20 0.30
N THR A 75 -9.55 12.54 1.43
CA THR A 75 -10.73 13.39 1.51
C THR A 75 -10.30 14.84 1.78
N HIS A 76 -11.19 15.80 1.52
CA HIS A 76 -10.88 17.22 1.71
C HIS A 76 -10.61 17.63 3.17
N SER A 77 -10.83 16.74 4.15
CA SER A 77 -10.48 17.01 5.55
C SER A 77 -8.98 16.82 5.83
N GLY A 78 -8.22 16.21 4.91
CA GLY A 78 -6.79 15.89 5.09
C GLY A 78 -6.51 14.77 6.09
N GLU A 79 -7.51 14.34 6.86
CA GLU A 79 -7.36 13.31 7.92
C GLU A 79 -7.97 11.96 7.52
N ASP A 80 -8.96 11.93 6.63
CA ASP A 80 -9.60 10.68 6.22
C ASP A 80 -9.16 10.24 4.82
N LEU A 81 -8.78 8.97 4.71
CA LEU A 81 -8.48 8.27 3.46
C LEU A 81 -9.60 7.28 3.13
N ILE A 82 -10.04 7.25 1.87
CA ILE A 82 -10.99 6.24 1.37
C ILE A 82 -10.23 5.22 0.55
N VAL A 83 -10.15 3.99 1.05
CA VAL A 83 -9.57 2.87 0.29
C VAL A 83 -10.48 2.54 -0.89
N LEU A 84 -9.92 2.61 -2.10
CA LEU A 84 -10.61 2.22 -3.33
C LEU A 84 -10.44 0.73 -3.60
N ARG A 85 -9.23 0.21 -3.35
CA ARG A 85 -8.88 -1.16 -3.74
C ARG A 85 -7.65 -1.68 -3.00
N TYR A 86 -7.66 -2.96 -2.66
CA TYR A 86 -6.50 -3.71 -2.18
C TYR A 86 -5.85 -4.49 -3.32
N LEU A 87 -4.54 -4.64 -3.30
CA LEU A 87 -3.80 -5.49 -4.25
C LEU A 87 -4.14 -6.98 -4.05
N GLY A 88 -4.23 -7.42 -2.79
CA GLY A 88 -4.40 -8.83 -2.45
C GLY A 88 -3.16 -9.67 -2.80
N GLY A 89 -3.36 -10.93 -3.18
CA GLY A 89 -2.28 -11.85 -3.56
C GLY A 89 -1.84 -12.76 -2.42
N LYS A 90 -0.55 -13.12 -2.39
CA LYS A 90 0.01 -14.13 -1.47
C LYS A 90 0.92 -13.57 -0.37
N SER A 91 1.26 -12.29 -0.43
CA SER A 91 2.20 -11.64 0.49
C SER A 91 1.81 -10.18 0.70
N ALA A 92 1.98 -9.67 1.92
CA ALA A 92 1.88 -8.25 2.21
C ALA A 92 3.01 -7.44 1.54
N MET A 93 4.17 -8.08 1.28
CA MET A 93 5.31 -7.49 0.56
C MET A 93 5.51 -8.22 -0.78
N PRO A 94 4.68 -7.94 -1.81
CA PRO A 94 4.88 -8.46 -3.16
C PRO A 94 6.09 -7.80 -3.84
N ARG A 95 6.40 -8.18 -5.08
CA ARG A 95 7.48 -7.51 -5.82
C ARG A 95 7.08 -6.06 -6.14
N PRO A 96 8.03 -5.09 -6.16
CA PRO A 96 7.71 -3.70 -6.51
C PRO A 96 7.00 -3.52 -7.85
N ALA A 97 7.38 -4.30 -8.86
CA ALA A 97 6.71 -4.28 -10.17
C ALA A 97 5.23 -4.72 -10.11
N GLU A 98 4.84 -5.56 -9.16
CA GLU A 98 3.43 -5.93 -8.96
C GLU A 98 2.62 -4.77 -8.39
N VAL A 99 3.21 -4.00 -7.48
CA VAL A 99 2.62 -2.79 -6.91
C VAL A 99 2.48 -1.70 -7.96
N ALA A 100 3.52 -1.46 -8.76
CA ALA A 100 3.47 -0.47 -9.84
C ALA A 100 2.41 -0.81 -10.91
N ARG A 101 2.33 -2.09 -11.30
CA ARG A 101 1.27 -2.57 -12.22
C ARG A 101 -0.12 -2.40 -11.62
N PHE A 102 -0.27 -2.63 -10.32
CA PHE A 102 -1.53 -2.43 -9.62
C PHE A 102 -1.98 -0.97 -9.61
N VAL A 103 -1.07 -0.05 -9.26
CA VAL A 103 -1.34 1.39 -9.32
C VAL A 103 -1.77 1.80 -10.71
N LYS A 104 -1.02 1.39 -11.74
CA LYS A 104 -1.37 1.65 -13.13
C LYS A 104 -2.77 1.11 -13.50
N ALA A 105 -3.10 -0.11 -13.10
CA ALA A 105 -4.41 -0.69 -13.39
C ALA A 105 -5.56 0.11 -12.73
N VAL A 106 -5.38 0.57 -11.48
CA VAL A 106 -6.37 1.44 -10.81
C VAL A 106 -6.50 2.78 -11.53
N ARG A 107 -5.40 3.35 -12.03
CA ARG A 107 -5.41 4.58 -12.85
C ARG A 107 -6.18 4.42 -14.16
N GLU A 108 -6.02 3.28 -14.81
CA GLU A 108 -6.70 2.92 -16.06
C GLU A 108 -8.14 2.43 -15.83
N ASP A 109 -8.62 2.46 -14.58
CA ASP A 109 -9.93 1.95 -14.15
C ASP A 109 -10.15 0.46 -14.48
N ASP A 110 -9.07 -0.34 -14.57
CA ASP A 110 -9.18 -1.78 -14.79
C ASP A 110 -9.60 -2.51 -13.52
N HIS A 111 -10.91 -2.70 -13.40
CA HIS A 111 -11.51 -3.37 -12.26
C HIS A 111 -11.16 -4.86 -12.11
N ARG A 112 -10.45 -5.48 -13.07
CA ARG A 112 -10.01 -6.89 -12.97
C ARG A 112 -8.81 -7.08 -12.05
N VAL A 113 -8.04 -6.03 -11.80
CA VAL A 113 -6.88 -6.08 -10.91
C VAL A 113 -7.31 -5.64 -9.51
N GLY A 114 -6.80 -6.32 -8.48
CA GLY A 114 -7.10 -6.05 -7.07
C GLY A 114 -8.50 -6.50 -6.62
N GLN A 115 -8.84 -6.16 -5.38
CA GLN A 115 -10.06 -6.59 -4.70
C GLN A 115 -10.59 -5.50 -3.75
N LEU A 116 -11.89 -5.53 -3.48
CA LEU A 116 -12.53 -4.59 -2.54
C LEU A 116 -12.45 -5.07 -1.09
N THR A 117 -12.44 -6.38 -0.88
CA THR A 117 -12.33 -6.97 0.46
C THR A 117 -10.89 -6.87 0.95
N PRO A 118 -10.63 -6.34 2.16
CA PRO A 118 -9.28 -6.34 2.72
C PRO A 118 -8.75 -7.77 2.86
N PRO A 119 -7.54 -8.08 2.37
CA PRO A 119 -6.90 -9.36 2.67
C PRO A 119 -6.45 -9.41 4.13
N ASP A 120 -6.19 -10.62 4.62
CA ASP A 120 -5.60 -10.85 5.94
C ASP A 120 -4.39 -11.77 5.80
N PHE A 121 -3.20 -11.16 5.75
CA PHE A 121 -1.91 -11.85 5.67
C PHE A 121 -1.38 -12.29 7.03
N ARG A 122 -2.03 -11.91 8.14
CA ARG A 122 -1.68 -12.43 9.47
C ARG A 122 -2.34 -13.78 9.76
N ALA A 123 -3.43 -14.09 9.06
CA ALA A 123 -4.13 -15.38 9.17
C ALA A 123 -3.55 -16.49 8.28
N ALA A 124 -2.52 -16.20 7.47
CA ALA A 124 -1.93 -17.10 6.48
C ALA A 124 -0.69 -17.85 6.97
#